data_AF-A0ABD2MQZ6-F1
#
_entry.id   AF-A0ABD2MQZ6-F1
#
_cell.length_a   1.000
_cell.length_b   1.000
_cell.length_c   1.000
_cell.angle_alpha   90.00
_cell.angle_beta   90.00
_cell.angle_gamma   90.00
#
_symmetry.space_group_name_H-M   'P 1'
#
loop_
_entity.id
_entity.type
_entity.pdbx_description
1 polymer ?
#
loop_
_entity_poly.entity_id
_entity_poly.type
_entity_poly.pdbx_seq_one_letter_code
_entity_poly.pdbx_strand_id
1 'polypeptide(L)'
;YMTEGMLFRECLMDHYLENYSVIMLDEAHERTINTDVLFGLLKQAVTKRSELKLIVTSATLDAVKFSQYFFEAPIFTIPGRTFPVEVLYTKEPGSCFLSLLGSIYVKPCVRKVGVFLRC
;
A
#
# COMPACT_ATOMS: atom_id res chain seq x y z
N TYR A 1 -11.50 1.91 -9.74
CA TYR A 1 -10.02 1.80 -9.66
C TYR A 1 -9.42 2.81 -10.60
N MET A 2 -8.41 3.55 -10.15
CA MET A 2 -7.67 4.54 -10.93
C MET A 2 -6.18 4.42 -10.58
N THR A 3 -5.31 4.95 -11.44
CA THR A 3 -3.89 5.03 -11.14
C THR A 3 -3.62 6.18 -10.17
N GLU A 4 -2.53 6.07 -9.40
CA GLU A 4 -2.10 7.12 -8.45
C GLU A 4 -1.93 8.47 -9.14
N GLY A 5 -1.41 8.48 -10.38
CA GLY A 5 -1.23 9.71 -11.15
C GLY A 5 -2.54 10.41 -11.53
N MET A 6 -3.62 9.67 -11.76
CA MET A 6 -4.94 10.26 -12.03
C MET A 6 -5.52 10.90 -10.77
N LEU A 7 -5.46 10.18 -9.63
CA LEU A 7 -5.89 10.72 -8.35
C LEU A 7 -5.08 11.98 -7.98
N PHE A 8 -3.76 11.94 -8.20
CA PHE A 8 -2.90 13.09 -7.95
C PHE A 8 -3.31 14.32 -8.78
N ARG A 9 -3.61 14.13 -10.07
CA ARG A 9 -4.10 15.21 -10.93
C ARG A 9 -5.44 15.76 -10.43
N GLU A 10 -6.33 14.91 -9.94
CA GLU A 10 -7.60 15.37 -9.37
C GLU A 10 -7.40 16.15 -8.06
N CYS A 11 -6.52 15.70 -7.16
CA CYS A 11 -6.15 16.47 -5.97
C CYS A 11 -5.59 17.87 -6.29
N LEU A 12 -4.90 18.02 -7.42
CA LEU A 12 -4.40 19.33 -7.87
C LEU A 12 -5.53 20.25 -8.38
N MET A 13 -6.54 19.68 -9.04
CA MET A 13 -7.70 20.44 -9.54
C MET A 13 -8.68 20.77 -8.41
N ASP A 14 -8.94 19.81 -7.52
CA ASP A 14 -9.81 19.93 -6.37
C ASP A 14 -9.10 19.40 -5.11
N HIS A 15 -8.71 20.33 -4.24
CA HIS A 15 -8.02 20.01 -2.98
C HIS A 15 -8.94 19.40 -1.92
N TYR A 16 -10.27 19.53 -2.05
CA TYR A 16 -11.24 19.01 -1.08
C TYR A 16 -11.83 17.65 -1.51
N LEU A 17 -11.55 17.24 -2.75
CA LEU A 17 -11.98 15.97 -3.34
C LEU A 17 -13.50 15.76 -3.15
N GLU A 18 -14.29 16.81 -3.43
CA GLU A 18 -15.71 16.90 -3.10
C GLU A 18 -16.53 15.74 -3.66
N ASN A 19 -16.14 15.29 -4.85
CA ASN A 19 -16.73 14.17 -5.57
C ASN A 19 -16.51 12.80 -4.92
N TYR A 20 -15.63 12.70 -3.92
CA TYR A 20 -15.31 11.46 -3.23
C TYR A 20 -15.77 11.50 -1.78
N SER A 21 -16.38 10.40 -1.34
CA SER A 21 -16.69 10.17 0.09
C SER A 21 -15.66 9.25 0.75
N VAL A 22 -15.09 8.32 -0.03
CA VAL A 22 -14.09 7.35 0.45
C VAL A 22 -13.01 7.20 -0.60
N ILE A 23 -11.75 7.28 -0.17
CA ILE A 23 -10.57 7.02 -0.99
C ILE A 23 -9.83 5.83 -0.41
N MET A 24 -9.46 4.89 -1.28
CA MET A 24 -8.69 3.71 -0.90
C MET A 24 -7.37 3.70 -1.68
N LEU A 25 -6.26 3.75 -0.96
CA LEU A 25 -4.91 3.61 -1.50
C LEU A 25 -4.44 2.19 -1.27
N ASP A 26 -4.25 1.44 -2.35
CA ASP A 26 -3.78 0.04 -2.30
C ASP A 26 -2.27 -0.04 -2.49
N GLU A 27 -1.69 -1.14 -2.01
CA GLU A 27 -0.27 -1.47 -2.13
C GLU A 27 0.70 -0.36 -1.65
N ALA A 28 0.33 0.37 -0.58
CA ALA A 28 1.12 1.43 0.04
C ALA A 28 2.56 1.04 0.45
N HIS A 29 2.86 -0.26 0.45
CA HIS A 29 4.18 -0.80 0.72
C HIS A 29 5.19 -0.62 -0.43
N GLU A 30 4.74 -0.34 -1.66
CA GLU A 30 5.63 -0.13 -2.81
C GLU A 30 6.41 1.19 -2.72
N ARG A 31 5.98 2.11 -1.84
CA ARG A 31 6.66 3.39 -1.55
C ARG A 31 7.03 4.15 -2.83
N THR A 32 6.08 4.27 -3.76
CA THR A 32 6.31 5.09 -4.94
C THR A 32 6.26 6.57 -4.55
N ILE A 33 6.97 7.41 -5.31
CA ILE A 33 7.00 8.86 -5.07
C ILE A 33 5.60 9.48 -5.17
N ASN A 34 4.74 8.93 -6.02
CA ASN A 34 3.38 9.42 -6.20
C ASN A 34 2.52 9.09 -4.97
N THR A 35 2.63 7.87 -4.43
CA THR A 35 1.91 7.47 -3.22
C THR A 35 2.29 8.34 -2.02
N ASP A 36 3.59 8.62 -1.85
CA ASP A 36 4.09 9.40 -0.72
C ASP A 36 3.61 10.86 -0.77
N VAL A 37 3.61 11.48 -1.95
CA VAL A 37 3.05 12.83 -2.14
C VAL A 37 1.53 12.82 -1.90
N LEU A 38 0.83 11.79 -2.39
CA LEU A 38 -0.61 11.63 -2.14
C LEU A 38 -0.94 11.51 -0.66
N PHE A 39 -0.13 10.81 0.14
CA PHE A 39 -0.34 10.75 1.59
C PHE A 39 -0.30 12.14 2.24
N GLY A 40 0.63 13.00 1.81
CA GLY A 40 0.70 14.38 2.27
C GLY A 40 -0.55 15.19 1.92
N LEU A 41 -1.00 15.11 0.67
CA LEU A 41 -2.19 15.82 0.19
C LEU A 41 -3.46 15.32 0.89
N LEU A 42 -3.65 14.00 0.96
CA LEU A 42 -4.82 13.38 1.56
C LEU A 42 -4.87 13.60 3.08
N LYS A 43 -3.73 13.62 3.76
CA LYS A 43 -3.68 13.99 5.19
C LYS A 43 -4.24 15.38 5.43
N GLN A 44 -3.92 16.35 4.57
CA GLN A 44 -4.47 17.70 4.65
C GLN A 44 -5.96 17.72 4.29
N ALA A 45 -6.37 17.00 3.25
CA ALA A 45 -7.77 16.95 2.82
C ALA A 45 -8.69 16.34 3.90
N VAL A 46 -8.28 15.23 4.51
CA VAL A 46 -9.02 14.56 5.60
C VAL A 46 -9.11 15.44 6.85
N THR A 47 -8.06 16.21 7.16
CA THR A 47 -8.09 17.15 8.29
C THR A 47 -9.10 18.29 8.07
N LYS A 48 -9.28 18.73 6.82
CA LYS A 48 -10.23 19.80 6.46
C LYS A 48 -11.66 19.29 6.32
N ARG A 49 -11.83 18.03 5.89
CA ARG A 49 -13.13 17.42 5.60
C ARG A 49 -13.30 16.13 6.39
N SER A 50 -13.99 16.23 7.52
CA SER A 50 -14.33 15.10 8.39
C SER A 50 -15.14 14.01 7.67
N GLU A 51 -15.95 14.37 6.69
CA GLU A 51 -16.76 13.40 5.93
C GLU A 51 -15.92 12.49 5.00
N LEU A 52 -14.68 12.87 4.68
CA LEU A 52 -13.82 12.12 3.77
C LEU A 52 -13.12 10.98 4.52
N LYS A 53 -13.40 9.74 4.12
CA LYS A 53 -12.77 8.54 4.70
C LYS A 53 -11.58 8.11 3.85
N LEU A 54 -10.47 7.81 4.51
CA LEU A 54 -9.26 7.32 3.86
C LEU A 54 -8.93 5.91 4.35
N ILE A 55 -8.74 4.99 3.40
CA ILE A 55 -8.31 3.62 3.67
C ILE A 55 -6.97 3.41 3.00
N VAL A 56 -5.98 2.96 3.77
CA VAL A 56 -4.66 2.64 3.23
C VAL A 56 -4.42 1.15 3.41
N THR A 57 -4.26 0.41 2.33
CA THR A 57 -3.91 -1.02 2.36
C THR A 57 -2.45 -1.24 2.01
N SER A 58 -1.82 -2.13 2.76
CA SER A 58 -0.42 -2.52 2.63
C SER A 58 -0.29 -4.02 2.80
N ALA A 59 0.68 -4.59 2.10
CA ALA A 59 0.99 -6.01 2.20
C ALA A 59 2.06 -6.28 3.30
N THR A 60 2.66 -5.23 3.88
CA THR A 60 3.79 -5.36 4.81
C THR A 60 3.41 -5.05 6.26
N LEU A 61 4.26 -5.49 7.20
CA LEU A 61 4.10 -5.27 8.65
C LEU A 61 4.29 -3.81 9.09
N ASP A 62 4.65 -2.90 8.19
CA ASP A 62 4.96 -1.49 8.49
C ASP A 62 3.73 -0.61 8.79
N ALA A 63 2.57 -1.23 9.08
CA ALA A 63 1.32 -0.54 9.39
C ALA A 63 1.40 0.39 10.60
N VAL A 64 2.28 0.12 11.56
CA VAL A 64 2.50 1.00 12.73
C VAL A 64 2.99 2.38 12.30
N LYS A 65 3.89 2.47 11.31
CA LYS A 65 4.39 3.75 10.80
C LYS A 65 3.28 4.55 10.12
N PHE A 66 2.40 3.87 9.39
CA PHE A 66 1.25 4.50 8.75
C PHE A 66 0.23 4.99 9.78
N SER A 67 -0.07 4.19 10.80
CA SER A 67 -0.93 4.61 11.91
C SER A 67 -0.39 5.87 12.59
N GLN A 68 0.89 5.88 12.96
CA GLN A 68 1.54 7.07 13.56
C GLN A 68 1.52 8.28 12.63
N TYR A 69 1.76 8.10 11.34
CA TYR A 69 1.70 9.18 10.36
C TYR A 69 0.29 9.79 10.25
N PHE A 70 -0.74 8.96 10.36
CA PHE A 70 -2.14 9.33 10.24
C PHE A 70 -2.88 9.36 11.59
N PHE A 71 -2.44 10.22 12.51
CA PHE A 71 -3.18 10.54 13.74
C PHE A 71 -3.50 9.30 14.62
N GLU A 72 -2.57 8.34 14.69
CA GLU A 72 -2.75 7.08 15.44
C GLU A 72 -3.96 6.26 14.94
N ALA A 73 -4.21 6.28 13.63
CA ALA A 73 -5.34 5.59 13.02
C ALA A 73 -5.37 4.09 13.36
N PRO A 74 -6.57 3.51 13.57
CA PRO A 74 -6.71 2.10 13.89
C PRO A 74 -6.18 1.21 12.76
N ILE A 75 -5.43 0.20 13.17
CA ILE A 75 -4.85 -0.80 12.28
C ILE A 75 -5.74 -2.05 12.28
N PHE A 76 -6.17 -2.45 11.10
CA PHE A 76 -6.91 -3.69 10.86
C PHE A 76 -6.03 -4.68 10.11
N THR A 77 -5.76 -5.84 10.70
CA THR A 77 -4.92 -6.87 10.07
C THR A 77 -5.76 -8.06 9.66
N ILE A 78 -5.71 -8.43 8.39
CA ILE A 78 -6.37 -9.64 7.90
C ILE A 78 -5.36 -10.79 7.99
N PRO A 79 -5.66 -11.87 8.74
CA PRO A 79 -4.78 -13.03 8.80
C PRO A 79 -4.69 -13.67 7.41
N GLY A 80 -3.49 -13.64 6.83
CA GLY A 80 -3.21 -14.33 5.57
C GLY A 80 -3.23 -15.85 5.74
N ARG A 81 -3.66 -16.57 4.70
CA ARG A 81 -3.48 -18.02 4.60
C ARG A 81 -2.18 -18.28 3.84
N THR A 82 -1.18 -18.85 4.51
CA THR A 82 0.09 -19.23 3.91
C THR A 82 0.09 -20.72 3.64
N PHE A 83 0.48 -21.13 2.43
CA PHE A 83 0.78 -22.52 2.11
C PHE A 83 2.28 -22.75 2.24
N PRO A 84 2.73 -23.92 2.73
CA PRO A 84 4.15 -24.23 2.77
C PRO A 84 4.71 -24.25 1.35
N VAL A 85 5.77 -23.49 1.12
CA VAL A 85 6.50 -23.43 -0.15
C VAL A 85 7.93 -23.90 0.12
N GLU A 86 8.41 -24.85 -0.67
CA GLU A 86 9.80 -25.28 -0.60
C GLU A 86 10.71 -24.25 -1.27
N VAL A 87 11.67 -23.73 -0.51
CA VAL A 87 12.70 -22.83 -1.01
C VAL A 87 13.94 -23.67 -1.32
N LEU A 88 14.27 -23.81 -2.60
CA LEU A 88 15.49 -24.47 -3.04
C LEU A 88 16.52 -23.39 -3.42
N TYR A 89 17.79 -23.63 -3.13
CA TYR A 89 18.89 -22.73 -3.45
C TYR A 89 19.85 -23.40 -4.42
N THR A 90 20.37 -22.66 -5.41
CA THR A 90 21.48 -23.15 -6.24
C THR A 90 22.77 -23.19 -5.42
N LYS A 91 23.58 -24.22 -5.62
CA LYS A 91 24.87 -24.39 -4.94
C LYS A 91 25.95 -23.46 -5.49
N GLU A 92 25.81 -23.03 -6.74
CA GLU A 92 26.81 -22.20 -7.43
C GLU A 92 26.12 -20.97 -8.05
N PRO A 93 26.74 -19.77 -7.98
CA PRO A 93 26.26 -18.60 -8.71
C PRO A 93 26.44 -18.85 -10.21
N GLY A 94 25.35 -19.23 -10.88
CA GLY A 94 25.36 -19.46 -12.32
C GLY A 94 25.78 -18.19 -13.07
N SER A 95 26.66 -18.34 -14.06
CA SER A 95 27.17 -17.24 -14.88
C SER A 95 26.09 -16.52 -15.72
N CYS A 96 24.88 -17.07 -15.78
CA CYS A 96 23.74 -16.49 -16.50
C CYS A 96 22.43 -16.74 -15.74
N PHE A 97 21.70 -15.67 -15.41
CA PHE A 97 20.40 -15.76 -14.71
C PHE A 97 19.31 -16.44 -15.56
N LEU A 98 19.41 -16.37 -16.90
CA LEU A 98 18.40 -16.93 -17.82
C LEU A 98 18.35 -18.47 -17.80
N SER A 99 19.46 -19.16 -17.53
CA SER A 99 19.49 -20.63 -17.44
C SER A 99 18.99 -21.17 -16.09
N LEU A 100 18.85 -20.31 -15.08
CA LEU A 100 18.32 -20.64 -13.75
C LEU A 100 16.79 -20.48 -13.64
N LEU A 101 16.13 -19.87 -14.64
CA LEU A 101 14.70 -19.56 -14.61
C LEU A 101 13.77 -20.78 -14.55
N GLY A 102 14.29 -21.99 -14.76
CA GLY A 102 13.54 -23.24 -14.62
C GLY A 102 13.34 -23.69 -13.16
N SER A 103 13.97 -23.04 -12.18
CA SER A 103 13.83 -23.43 -10.78
C SER A 103 13.79 -22.21 -9.87
N ILE A 104 12.64 -22.06 -9.21
CA ILE A 104 12.44 -21.36 -7.94
C ILE A 104 12.31 -19.84 -8.02
N TYR A 105 11.07 -19.37 -7.88
CA TYR A 105 10.73 -18.29 -6.95
C TYR A 105 9.20 -18.26 -6.77
N VAL A 106 8.69 -18.62 -5.59
CA VAL A 106 7.29 -18.34 -5.22
C VAL A 106 7.34 -17.45 -3.98
N LYS A 107 6.93 -16.18 -4.16
CA LYS A 107 6.86 -15.20 -3.07
C LYS A 107 5.93 -15.72 -1.97
N PRO A 108 6.29 -15.62 -0.68
CA PRO A 108 5.38 -15.90 0.41
C PRO A 108 4.15 -14.99 0.31
N CYS A 109 2.96 -15.60 0.34
CA CYS A 109 1.68 -14.92 0.19
C CYS A 109 1.48 -13.89 1.30
N VAL A 110 1.04 -12.70 0.92
CA VAL A 110 1.29 -11.48 1.69
C VAL A 110 0.14 -11.17 2.65
N ARG A 111 0.45 -10.74 3.88
CA ARG A 111 -0.56 -10.29 4.85
C ARG A 111 -1.09 -8.92 4.42
N LYS A 112 -2.37 -8.81 4.05
CA LYS A 112 -2.99 -7.49 3.84
C LYS A 112 -3.32 -6.84 5.19
N VAL A 113 -2.69 -5.71 5.45
CA VAL A 113 -2.94 -4.83 6.58
C VAL A 113 -3.63 -3.58 6.04
N GLY A 114 -4.80 -3.26 6.57
CA GLY A 114 -5.54 -2.04 6.29
C GLY A 114 -5.42 -1.07 7.46
N VAL A 115 -4.99 0.16 7.20
CA VAL A 115 -5.10 1.28 8.15
C VAL A 115 -6.37 2.05 7.78
N PHE A 116 -7.27 2.20 8.73
CA PHE A 116 -8.53 2.91 8.52
C PHE A 116 -8.45 4.28 9.18
N LEU A 117 -8.49 5.37 8.41
CA LEU A 117 -8.72 6.69 8.96
C LEU A 117 -10.21 6.94 9.07
N ARG A 118 -10.65 7.13 10.30
CA ARG A 118 -11.92 7.79 10.60
C ARG A 118 -11.57 9.19 11.10
N CYS A 119 -11.88 10.22 10.31
CA CYS A 119 -12.15 11.54 10.85
C CYS A 119 -13.67 11.71 10.95
#